data_AF-W7SKZ4-F1
#
_entry.id   AF-W7SKZ4-F1
#
_cell.length_a   1.000
_cell.length_b   1.000
_cell.length_c   1.000
_cell.angle_alpha   90.00
_cell.angle_beta   90.00
_cell.angle_gamma   90.00
#
_symmetry.space_group_name_H-M   'P 1'
#
loop_
_entity.id
_entity.type
_entity.pdbx_description
1 polymer ?
#
loop_
_entity_poly.entity_id
_entity_poly.type
_entity_poly.pdbx_seq_one_letter_code
_entity_poly.pdbx_strand_id
1 'polypeptide(L)'
;MTVAQLVQAMLLKPGNDVPHALARTLGGIPKTLDLMNAAAKQMGALDTRVATPGGLDGPGMSTSAYDLAVIYRHAMQLPAFAEAAGVKSVTLSGLTVKNADQLLTTYTGAISAMTSNTTDAHFTNLSSAAKSGHRLVAVLLRGEQQQYAMYRQSSKLLDWGFALSTANAHPVGQLVDQAPPVKPSASSTASSTTSTTDAAGVQNAADRSPMYQAFGNVGMPLTILALVVVLGFGLMVVRKRRARAARARRLAAQANNG
;
A
#
# COMPACT_ATOMS: atom_id res chain seq x y z
N MET A 1 19.38 -1.94 -9.62
CA MET A 1 17.90 -2.04 -9.73
C MET A 1 17.31 -0.73 -9.28
N THR A 2 16.30 -0.22 -9.97
CA THR A 2 15.51 0.95 -9.53
C THR A 2 14.45 0.50 -8.52
N VAL A 3 13.85 1.44 -7.78
CA VAL A 3 12.72 1.14 -6.87
C VAL A 3 11.53 0.54 -7.64
N ALA A 4 11.23 1.07 -8.83
CA ALA A 4 10.18 0.52 -9.69
C ALA A 4 10.44 -0.94 -10.09
N GLN A 5 11.69 -1.29 -10.43
CA GLN A 5 12.07 -2.67 -10.73
C GLN A 5 11.95 -3.59 -9.50
N LEU A 6 12.20 -3.09 -8.29
CA LEU A 6 12.01 -3.86 -7.06
C LEU A 6 10.52 -4.09 -6.76
N VAL A 7 9.68 -3.07 -6.95
CA VAL A 7 8.22 -3.21 -6.80
C VAL A 7 7.67 -4.21 -7.82
N GLN A 8 8.09 -4.11 -9.09
CA GLN A 8 7.72 -5.08 -10.12
C GLN A 8 8.16 -6.50 -9.77
N ALA A 9 9.42 -6.67 -9.35
CA ALA A 9 9.94 -7.98 -8.95
C ALA A 9 9.14 -8.57 -7.77
N MET A 10 8.82 -7.74 -6.78
CA MET A 10 8.06 -8.12 -5.59
C MET A 10 6.64 -8.60 -5.93
N LEU A 11 5.96 -7.95 -6.88
CA LEU A 11 4.60 -8.34 -7.28
C LEU A 11 4.56 -9.55 -8.23
N LEU A 12 5.60 -9.76 -9.03
CA LEU A 12 5.66 -10.89 -9.98
C LEU A 12 5.96 -12.23 -9.31
N LYS A 13 6.94 -12.22 -8.41
CA LYS A 13 7.29 -13.37 -7.59
C LYS A 13 7.47 -12.83 -6.18
N PRO A 14 6.46 -12.93 -5.31
CA PRO A 14 6.54 -12.47 -3.94
C PRO A 14 7.53 -13.34 -3.15
N GLY A 15 8.82 -13.08 -3.36
CA GLY A 15 9.92 -13.60 -2.57
C GLY A 15 10.25 -12.62 -1.45
N ASN A 16 10.58 -13.14 -0.27
CA ASN A 16 10.79 -12.34 0.92
C ASN A 16 12.05 -11.45 0.88
N ASP A 17 12.98 -11.72 -0.03
CA ASP A 17 14.25 -10.99 -0.14
C ASP A 17 14.04 -9.50 -0.42
N VAL A 18 13.09 -9.16 -1.30
CA VAL A 18 12.82 -7.76 -1.67
C VAL A 18 12.18 -6.99 -0.51
N PRO A 19 11.10 -7.47 0.14
CA PRO A 19 10.57 -6.85 1.36
C PRO A 19 11.63 -6.67 2.46
N HIS A 20 12.48 -7.67 2.70
CA HIS A 20 13.56 -7.54 3.69
C HIS A 20 14.62 -6.52 3.28
N ALA A 21 15.00 -6.45 2.00
CA ALA A 21 15.93 -5.44 1.50
C ALA A 21 15.34 -4.02 1.63
N LEU A 22 14.06 -3.84 1.32
CA LEU A 22 13.35 -2.57 1.51
C LEU A 22 13.29 -2.19 2.98
N ALA A 23 13.00 -3.14 3.87
CA ALA A 23 12.95 -2.88 5.31
C ALA A 23 14.28 -2.32 5.85
N ARG A 24 15.44 -2.79 5.36
CA ARG A 24 16.74 -2.21 5.74
C ARG A 24 16.86 -0.74 5.38
N THR A 25 16.29 -0.33 4.24
CA THR A 25 16.31 1.08 3.82
C THR A 25 15.35 1.97 4.62
N LEU A 26 14.33 1.38 5.23
CA LEU A 26 13.34 2.08 6.08
C LEU A 26 13.76 2.18 7.56
N GLY A 27 14.98 1.75 7.91
CA GLY A 27 15.47 1.76 9.28
C GLY A 27 15.31 0.42 10.01
N GLY A 28 15.17 -0.68 9.27
CA GLY A 28 15.09 -2.04 9.80
C GLY A 28 13.67 -2.59 9.91
N ILE A 29 13.59 -3.86 10.28
CA ILE A 29 12.32 -4.61 10.36
C ILE A 29 11.34 -3.98 11.36
N PRO A 30 11.71 -3.65 12.62
CA PRO A 30 10.76 -3.12 13.60
C PRO A 30 10.08 -1.84 13.10
N LYS A 31 10.88 -0.88 12.60
CA LYS A 31 10.36 0.37 12.04
C LYS A 31 9.48 0.15 10.81
N THR A 32 9.82 -0.83 9.98
CA THR A 32 8.99 -1.18 8.81
C THR A 32 7.64 -1.74 9.24
N LEU A 33 7.61 -2.63 10.24
CA LEU A 33 6.36 -3.18 10.77
C LEU A 33 5.50 -2.09 11.42
N ASP A 34 6.10 -1.15 12.16
CA ASP A 34 5.38 0.00 12.73
C ASP A 34 4.72 0.84 11.63
N LEU A 35 5.46 1.12 10.55
CA LEU A 35 4.94 1.86 9.39
C LEU A 35 3.82 1.10 8.67
N MET A 36 3.97 -0.21 8.46
CA MET A 36 2.94 -1.03 7.80
C MET A 36 1.66 -1.09 8.63
N ASN A 37 1.76 -1.32 9.94
CA ASN A 37 0.60 -1.37 10.84
C ASN A 37 -0.05 0.01 11.01
N ALA A 38 0.74 1.10 11.04
CA ALA A 38 0.19 2.45 11.05
C ALA A 38 -0.56 2.77 9.76
N ALA A 39 -0.03 2.37 8.60
CA ALA A 39 -0.68 2.55 7.31
C ALA A 39 -1.99 1.77 7.23
N ALA A 40 -2.01 0.50 7.67
CA ALA A 40 -3.23 -0.31 7.73
C ALA A 40 -4.34 0.40 8.55
N LYS A 41 -3.99 0.88 9.75
CA LYS A 41 -4.92 1.63 10.59
C LYS A 41 -5.43 2.90 9.92
N GLN A 42 -4.55 3.69 9.30
CA GLN A 42 -4.92 4.93 8.60
C GLN A 42 -5.90 4.69 7.43
N MET A 43 -5.73 3.58 6.71
CA MET A 43 -6.63 3.18 5.62
C MET A 43 -7.97 2.62 6.12
N GLY A 44 -8.11 2.35 7.43
CA GLY A 44 -9.29 1.69 7.99
C GLY A 44 -9.28 0.16 7.84
N ALA A 45 -8.12 -0.43 7.57
CA ALA A 45 -7.91 -1.88 7.61
C ALA A 45 -7.66 -2.31 9.06
N LEU A 46 -8.73 -2.43 9.84
CA LEU A 46 -8.68 -2.56 11.31
C LEU A 46 -8.50 -4.00 11.81
N ASP A 47 -8.74 -5.00 10.97
CA ASP A 47 -8.47 -6.42 11.26
C ASP A 47 -7.02 -6.81 10.92
N THR A 48 -6.28 -5.89 10.32
CA THR A 48 -4.93 -6.13 9.80
C THR A 48 -3.85 -5.83 10.83
N ARG A 49 -3.09 -6.87 11.17
CA ARG A 49 -1.84 -6.79 11.91
C ARG A 49 -0.73 -7.49 11.14
N VAL A 50 0.26 -6.73 10.71
CA VAL A 50 1.42 -7.24 9.98
C VAL A 50 2.51 -7.68 10.96
N ALA A 51 2.87 -8.97 10.92
CA ALA A 51 3.95 -9.53 11.73
C ALA A 51 5.29 -9.65 10.99
N THR A 52 5.25 -9.77 9.65
CA THR A 52 6.44 -9.86 8.79
C THR A 52 6.25 -9.00 7.54
N PRO A 53 7.31 -8.37 7.00
CA PRO A 53 7.17 -7.46 5.86
C PRO A 53 6.84 -8.18 4.55
N GLY A 54 7.18 -9.46 4.42
CA GLY A 54 6.97 -10.26 3.20
C GLY A 54 5.72 -11.14 3.23
N GLY A 55 4.99 -11.18 4.35
CA GLY A 55 3.76 -11.98 4.47
C GLY A 55 3.98 -13.44 4.92
N LEU A 56 5.20 -13.82 5.34
CA LEU A 56 5.42 -15.08 6.05
C LEU A 56 4.65 -15.11 7.37
N ASP A 57 4.25 -16.32 7.77
CA ASP A 57 3.59 -16.58 9.05
C ASP A 57 4.43 -16.02 10.20
N GLY A 58 3.75 -15.35 11.13
CA GLY A 58 4.37 -14.74 12.30
C GLY A 58 3.33 -14.53 13.39
N PRO A 59 3.74 -14.54 14.68
CA PRO A 59 2.80 -14.46 15.79
C PRO A 59 1.89 -13.23 15.71
N GLY A 60 0.58 -13.49 15.70
CA GLY A 60 -0.48 -12.47 15.59
C GLY A 60 -0.59 -11.80 14.22
N MET A 61 -0.02 -12.36 13.16
CA MET A 61 -0.35 -11.94 11.79
C MET A 61 -1.87 -12.13 11.57
N SER A 62 -2.55 -11.09 11.11
CA SER A 62 -3.97 -11.16 10.79
C SER A 62 -4.34 -10.17 9.70
N THR A 63 -5.41 -10.48 8.96
CA THR A 63 -6.09 -9.57 8.03
C THR A 63 -7.48 -10.14 7.71
N SER A 64 -8.29 -9.40 6.97
CA SER A 64 -9.58 -9.84 6.44
C SER A 64 -9.66 -9.62 4.93
N ALA A 65 -10.60 -10.29 4.26
CA ALA A 65 -10.82 -10.08 2.83
C ALA A 65 -11.23 -8.63 2.53
N TYR A 66 -11.97 -8.01 3.46
CA TYR A 66 -12.36 -6.61 3.41
C TYR A 66 -11.13 -5.69 3.48
N ASP A 67 -10.27 -5.90 4.48
CA ASP A 67 -9.08 -5.07 4.69
C ASP A 67 -8.11 -5.13 3.51
N LEU A 68 -7.89 -6.31 2.93
CA LEU A 68 -7.05 -6.44 1.74
C LEU A 68 -7.65 -5.72 0.53
N ALA A 69 -8.99 -5.70 0.39
CA ALA A 69 -9.65 -4.92 -0.65
C ALA A 69 -9.47 -3.41 -0.44
N VAL A 70 -9.56 -2.94 0.81
CA VAL A 70 -9.27 -1.54 1.19
C VAL A 70 -7.82 -1.19 0.85
N ILE A 71 -6.86 -1.98 1.32
CA ILE A 71 -5.42 -1.78 1.08
C ILE A 71 -5.13 -1.77 -0.42
N TYR A 72 -5.68 -2.72 -1.17
CA TYR A 72 -5.49 -2.79 -2.62
C TYR A 72 -6.05 -1.55 -3.33
N ARG A 73 -7.23 -1.06 -2.92
CA ARG A 73 -7.82 0.16 -3.49
C ARG A 73 -6.91 1.37 -3.28
N HIS A 74 -6.32 1.52 -2.10
CA HIS A 74 -5.31 2.57 -1.85
C HIS A 74 -4.04 2.35 -2.66
N ALA A 75 -3.53 1.12 -2.72
CA ALA A 75 -2.32 0.80 -3.47
C ALA A 75 -2.47 1.12 -4.96
N MET A 76 -3.63 0.86 -5.55
CA MET A 76 -3.92 1.19 -6.96
C MET A 76 -3.98 2.69 -7.27
N GLN A 77 -4.02 3.56 -6.25
CA GLN A 77 -3.88 5.01 -6.44
C GLN A 77 -2.40 5.43 -6.58
N LEU A 78 -1.46 4.57 -6.19
CA LEU A 78 -0.03 4.80 -6.36
C LEU A 78 0.38 4.41 -7.78
N PRO A 79 0.82 5.35 -8.64
CA PRO A 79 1.11 5.05 -10.05
C PRO A 79 2.12 3.92 -10.24
N ALA A 80 3.15 3.86 -9.40
CA ALA A 80 4.17 2.82 -9.45
C ALA A 80 3.62 1.42 -9.12
N PHE A 81 2.65 1.32 -8.21
CA PHE A 81 1.99 0.06 -7.89
C PHE A 81 1.03 -0.34 -9.00
N ALA A 82 0.19 0.59 -9.48
CA ALA A 82 -0.75 0.34 -10.57
C ALA A 82 -0.05 -0.12 -11.86
N GLU A 83 1.10 0.48 -12.19
CA GLU A 83 1.92 0.06 -13.32
C GLU A 83 2.50 -1.35 -13.09
N ALA A 84 3.05 -1.61 -11.90
CA ALA A 84 3.69 -2.88 -11.58
C ALA A 84 2.69 -4.05 -11.46
N ALA A 85 1.47 -3.79 -10.98
CA ALA A 85 0.47 -4.82 -10.70
C ALA A 85 -0.02 -5.55 -11.97
N GLY A 86 0.06 -4.90 -13.13
CA GLY A 86 -0.30 -5.47 -14.43
C GLY A 86 0.86 -6.07 -15.22
N VAL A 87 2.09 -6.04 -14.68
CA VAL A 87 3.26 -6.60 -15.37
C VAL A 87 3.15 -8.13 -15.37
N LYS A 88 3.33 -8.73 -16.56
CA LYS A 88 3.30 -10.19 -16.76
C LYS A 88 4.67 -10.83 -16.58
N SER A 89 5.73 -10.08 -16.89
CA SER A 89 7.11 -10.51 -16.69
C SER A 89 8.08 -9.34 -16.71
N VAL A 90 9.20 -9.46 -16.01
CA VAL A 90 10.30 -8.50 -16.03
C VAL A 90 11.63 -9.24 -16.17
N THR A 91 12.57 -8.70 -16.95
CA THR A 91 13.93 -9.21 -17.04
C THR A 91 14.86 -8.32 -16.21
N LEU A 92 15.51 -8.91 -15.21
CA LEU A 92 16.39 -8.22 -14.27
C LEU A 92 17.75 -8.91 -14.30
N SER A 93 18.79 -8.18 -14.73
CA SER A 93 20.16 -8.70 -14.82
C SER A 93 20.28 -10.04 -15.56
N GLY A 94 19.52 -10.19 -16.66
CA GLY A 94 19.49 -11.41 -17.47
C GLY A 94 18.51 -12.50 -16.98
N LEU A 95 17.89 -12.33 -15.81
CA LEU A 95 16.91 -13.28 -15.27
C LEU A 95 15.49 -12.78 -15.53
N THR A 96 14.68 -13.56 -16.25
CA THR A 96 13.27 -13.24 -16.49
C THR A 96 12.38 -13.84 -15.40
N VAL A 97 11.68 -12.98 -14.67
CA VAL A 97 10.68 -13.34 -13.66
C VAL A 97 9.30 -13.16 -14.29
N LYS A 98 8.45 -14.19 -14.23
CA LYS A 98 7.07 -14.15 -14.72
C LYS A 98 6.10 -14.07 -13.54
N ASN A 99 4.93 -13.48 -13.76
CA ASN A 99 3.86 -13.49 -12.77
C ASN A 99 3.44 -14.94 -12.50
N ALA A 100 3.41 -15.33 -11.22
CA ALA A 100 3.00 -16.67 -10.80
C ALA A 100 1.50 -16.92 -10.95
N ASP A 101 0.68 -15.87 -10.97
CA ASP A 101 -0.77 -15.96 -11.11
C ASP A 101 -1.19 -15.93 -12.59
N GLN A 102 -1.73 -17.08 -13.03
CA GLN A 102 -2.19 -17.26 -14.41
C GLN A 102 -3.42 -16.42 -14.76
N LEU A 103 -4.16 -15.87 -13.79
CA LEU A 103 -5.32 -15.01 -14.09
C LEU A 103 -4.91 -13.82 -14.94
N LEU A 104 -3.74 -13.22 -14.66
CA LEU A 104 -3.27 -12.03 -15.39
C LEU A 104 -3.06 -12.27 -16.89
N THR A 105 -2.78 -13.51 -17.29
CA THR A 105 -2.58 -13.88 -18.70
C THR A 105 -3.79 -14.54 -19.34
N THR A 106 -4.67 -15.14 -18.56
CA THR A 106 -5.78 -15.98 -19.06
C THR A 106 -7.15 -15.33 -18.97
N TYR A 107 -7.34 -14.32 -18.11
CA TYR A 107 -8.62 -13.66 -17.91
C TYR A 107 -8.69 -12.33 -18.69
N THR A 108 -9.64 -12.24 -19.63
CA THR A 108 -9.85 -11.03 -20.44
C THR A 108 -10.18 -9.83 -19.55
N GLY A 109 -9.43 -8.75 -19.70
CA GLY A 109 -9.61 -7.54 -18.90
C GLY A 109 -8.91 -7.57 -17.54
N ALA A 110 -8.10 -8.60 -17.23
CA ALA A 110 -7.30 -8.62 -16.00
C ALA A 110 -6.41 -7.38 -15.88
N ILE A 111 -6.46 -6.74 -14.72
CA ILE A 111 -5.65 -5.57 -14.35
C ILE A 111 -4.46 -6.02 -13.49
N SER A 112 -4.71 -6.88 -12.51
CA SER A 112 -3.66 -7.45 -11.66
C SER A 112 -4.08 -8.81 -11.13
N ALA A 113 -3.09 -9.66 -10.85
CA ALA A 113 -3.32 -10.91 -10.15
C ALA A 113 -2.11 -11.21 -9.25
N MET A 114 -2.41 -11.52 -7.99
CA MET A 114 -1.44 -11.84 -6.95
C MET A 114 -1.90 -13.11 -6.24
N THR A 115 -0.99 -14.07 -6.12
CA THR A 115 -1.22 -15.34 -5.44
C THR A 115 -0.09 -15.59 -4.45
N SER A 116 -0.44 -16.13 -3.28
CA SER A 116 0.53 -16.51 -2.26
C SER A 116 0.01 -17.68 -1.44
N ASN A 117 0.91 -18.33 -0.72
CA ASN A 117 0.55 -19.32 0.28
C ASN A 117 1.56 -19.37 1.43
N THR A 118 1.07 -19.79 2.59
CA THR A 118 1.87 -20.18 3.75
C THR A 118 1.21 -21.40 4.39
N THR A 119 1.83 -21.94 5.45
CA THR A 119 1.27 -23.07 6.18
C THR A 119 -0.03 -22.68 6.88
N ASP A 120 -0.07 -21.51 7.52
CA ASP A 120 -1.25 -21.09 8.29
C ASP A 120 -2.33 -20.45 7.42
N ALA A 121 -1.93 -19.68 6.39
CA ALA A 121 -2.87 -18.95 5.54
C ALA A 121 -3.48 -19.81 4.41
N HIS A 122 -2.96 -21.02 4.18
CA HIS A 122 -3.23 -21.81 2.97
C HIS A 122 -3.04 -20.95 1.71
N PHE A 123 -3.84 -21.13 0.66
CA PHE A 123 -3.74 -20.30 -0.55
C PHE A 123 -4.56 -19.03 -0.43
N THR A 124 -3.97 -17.91 -0.81
CA THR A 124 -4.63 -16.60 -0.89
C THR A 124 -4.51 -16.03 -2.29
N ASN A 125 -5.54 -15.32 -2.75
CA ASN A 125 -5.56 -14.71 -4.07
C ASN A 125 -6.19 -13.33 -4.01
N LEU A 126 -5.57 -12.36 -4.68
CA LEU A 126 -6.16 -11.06 -4.96
C LEU A 126 -6.04 -10.80 -6.46
N SER A 127 -7.20 -10.70 -7.12
CA SER A 127 -7.28 -10.50 -8.55
C SER A 127 -8.23 -9.38 -8.89
N SER A 128 -7.92 -8.60 -9.92
CA SER A 128 -8.77 -7.52 -10.39
C SER A 128 -8.87 -7.50 -11.90
N ALA A 129 -10.01 -7.03 -12.40
CA ALA A 129 -10.29 -6.95 -13.83
C ALA A 129 -11.20 -5.76 -14.14
N ALA A 130 -11.18 -5.34 -15.41
CA ALA A 130 -12.10 -4.37 -15.98
C ALA A 130 -12.94 -5.00 -17.08
N LYS A 131 -14.24 -4.74 -17.05
CA LYS A 131 -15.19 -5.15 -18.10
C LYS A 131 -16.34 -4.14 -18.15
N SER A 132 -16.70 -3.71 -19.36
CA SER A 132 -17.83 -2.81 -19.62
C SER A 132 -17.84 -1.54 -18.74
N GLY A 133 -16.69 -0.88 -18.57
CA GLY A 133 -16.57 0.33 -17.75
C GLY A 133 -16.51 0.11 -16.24
N HIS A 134 -16.72 -1.12 -15.76
CA HIS A 134 -16.60 -1.48 -14.35
C HIS A 134 -15.23 -2.09 -14.04
N ARG A 135 -14.73 -1.83 -12.83
CA ARG A 135 -13.49 -2.40 -12.29
C ARG A 135 -13.81 -3.14 -11.01
N LEU A 136 -13.46 -4.42 -10.93
CA LEU A 136 -13.71 -5.27 -9.77
C LEU A 136 -12.41 -5.80 -9.20
N VAL A 137 -12.41 -6.05 -7.89
CA VAL A 137 -11.38 -6.80 -7.18
C VAL A 137 -12.04 -7.96 -6.45
N ALA A 138 -11.46 -9.13 -6.54
CA ALA A 138 -11.83 -10.35 -5.84
C ALA A 138 -10.70 -10.72 -4.88
N VAL A 139 -11.02 -10.95 -3.61
CA VAL A 139 -10.09 -11.36 -2.56
C VAL A 139 -10.54 -12.70 -2.01
N LEU A 140 -9.67 -13.71 -2.09
CA LEU A 140 -9.89 -15.05 -1.55
C LEU A 140 -8.81 -15.32 -0.50
N LEU A 141 -9.24 -15.73 0.70
CA LEU A 141 -8.37 -16.09 1.81
C LEU A 141 -8.62 -17.54 2.20
N ARG A 142 -7.57 -18.21 2.70
CA ARG A 142 -7.64 -19.59 3.20
C ARG A 142 -8.28 -20.57 2.21
N GLY A 143 -7.95 -20.40 0.94
CA GLY A 143 -8.46 -21.23 -0.15
C GLY A 143 -7.74 -22.57 -0.25
N GLU A 144 -8.43 -23.53 -0.85
CA GLU A 144 -7.90 -24.85 -1.19
C GLU A 144 -7.86 -25.03 -2.71
N GLN A 145 -6.94 -25.85 -3.21
CA GLN A 145 -6.77 -26.05 -4.65
C GLN A 145 -7.11 -27.47 -5.14
N GLN A 146 -7.84 -28.25 -4.33
CA GLN A 146 -8.15 -29.65 -4.65
C GLN A 146 -8.92 -29.81 -5.96
N GLN A 147 -9.99 -29.01 -6.14
CA GLN A 147 -10.84 -29.07 -7.33
C GLN A 147 -10.44 -28.06 -8.42
N TYR A 148 -10.05 -26.85 -8.01
CA TYR A 148 -9.68 -25.76 -8.91
C TYR A 148 -8.50 -24.98 -8.34
N ALA A 149 -7.52 -24.64 -9.17
CA ALA A 149 -6.50 -23.67 -8.80
C ALA A 149 -7.13 -22.31 -8.43
N MET A 150 -6.48 -21.54 -7.54
CA MET A 150 -7.02 -20.27 -7.04
C MET A 150 -7.41 -19.30 -8.15
N TYR A 151 -6.59 -19.20 -9.21
CA TYR A 151 -6.85 -18.31 -10.33
C TYR A 151 -8.19 -18.62 -11.04
N ARG A 152 -8.62 -19.89 -11.06
CA ARG A 152 -9.92 -20.29 -11.64
C ARG A 152 -11.06 -19.94 -10.70
N GLN A 153 -10.85 -20.06 -9.40
CA GLN A 153 -11.85 -19.67 -8.39
C GLN A 153 -12.07 -18.16 -8.41
N SER A 154 -10.99 -17.36 -8.46
CA SER A 154 -11.08 -15.91 -8.59
C SER A 154 -11.68 -15.48 -9.92
N SER A 155 -11.37 -16.16 -11.03
CA SER A 155 -12.03 -15.93 -12.33
C SER A 155 -13.56 -16.08 -12.22
N LYS A 156 -14.04 -17.16 -11.60
CA LYS A 156 -15.48 -17.39 -11.39
C LYS A 156 -16.11 -16.30 -10.51
N LEU A 157 -15.41 -15.84 -9.47
CA LEU A 157 -15.91 -14.78 -8.60
C LEU A 157 -15.98 -13.42 -9.33
N LEU A 158 -15.00 -13.12 -10.18
CA LEU A 158 -15.03 -11.93 -11.04
C LEU A 158 -16.18 -12.00 -12.05
N ASP A 159 -16.38 -13.16 -12.70
CA ASP A 159 -17.50 -13.36 -13.63
C ASP A 159 -18.85 -13.13 -12.95
N TRP A 160 -19.03 -13.68 -11.74
CA TRP A 160 -20.22 -13.45 -10.94
C TRP A 160 -20.38 -11.97 -10.56
N GLY A 161 -19.31 -11.30 -10.13
CA GLY A 161 -19.33 -9.87 -9.82
C GLY A 161 -19.71 -8.99 -11.01
N PHE A 162 -19.20 -9.28 -12.21
CA PHE A 162 -19.57 -8.54 -13.42
C PHE A 162 -21.02 -8.81 -13.85
N ALA A 163 -21.53 -10.03 -13.64
CA ALA A 163 -22.93 -10.33 -13.88
C ALA A 163 -23.85 -9.51 -12.96
N LEU A 164 -23.49 -9.39 -11.67
CA LEU A 164 -24.21 -8.53 -10.73
C LEU A 164 -24.15 -7.04 -11.10
N SER A 165 -22.99 -6.56 -11.53
CA SER A 165 -22.81 -5.18 -11.99
C SER A 165 -23.69 -4.87 -13.21
N THR A 166 -23.77 -5.82 -14.15
CA THR A 166 -24.63 -5.70 -15.34
C THR A 166 -26.11 -5.73 -14.98
N ALA A 167 -26.48 -6.50 -13.96
CA ALA A 167 -27.83 -6.57 -13.42
C ALA A 167 -28.20 -5.40 -12.49
N ASN A 168 -27.30 -4.42 -12.28
CA ASN A 168 -27.47 -3.31 -11.34
C ASN A 168 -27.86 -3.76 -9.91
N ALA A 169 -27.26 -4.86 -9.44
CA ALA A 169 -27.53 -5.37 -8.10
C ALA A 169 -27.09 -4.36 -7.02
N HIS A 170 -27.86 -4.29 -5.93
CA HIS A 170 -27.53 -3.41 -4.80
C HIS A 170 -26.29 -3.92 -4.03
N PRO A 171 -25.36 -3.03 -3.66
CA PRO A 171 -24.22 -3.42 -2.83
C PRO A 171 -24.67 -3.81 -1.43
N VAL A 172 -24.03 -4.83 -0.86
CA VAL A 172 -24.27 -5.28 0.53
C VAL A 172 -23.49 -4.46 1.58
N GLY A 173 -22.64 -3.55 1.12
CA GLY A 173 -21.80 -2.70 1.96
C GLY A 173 -20.85 -1.86 1.11
N GLN A 174 -20.03 -1.05 1.78
CA GLN A 174 -19.06 -0.16 1.13
C GLN A 174 -17.69 -0.25 1.81
N LEU A 175 -16.63 -0.21 1.00
CA LEU A 175 -15.26 -0.10 1.49
C LEU A 175 -15.02 1.33 2.03
N VAL A 176 -14.47 1.45 3.24
CA VAL A 176 -14.12 2.75 3.85
C VAL A 176 -12.92 3.39 3.18
N ASP A 177 -12.98 4.70 2.91
CA ASP A 177 -11.89 5.43 2.23
C ASP A 177 -10.76 5.83 3.19
N GLN A 178 -11.00 5.79 4.50
CA GLN A 178 -10.02 6.07 5.55
C GLN A 178 -10.54 5.52 6.89
N ALA A 179 -9.67 5.52 7.90
CA ALA A 179 -10.03 5.15 9.27
C ALA A 179 -11.30 5.88 9.74
N PRO A 180 -12.29 5.16 10.33
CA PRO A 180 -13.42 5.81 10.97
C PRO A 180 -12.93 6.79 12.05
N PRO A 181 -13.58 7.96 12.22
CA PRO A 181 -13.22 8.85 13.30
C PRO A 181 -13.39 8.13 14.63
N VAL A 182 -12.37 8.25 15.50
CA VAL A 182 -12.44 7.70 16.85
C VAL A 182 -13.57 8.41 17.57
N LYS A 183 -14.71 7.73 17.75
CA LYS A 183 -15.78 8.22 18.63
C LYS A 183 -15.12 8.43 20.00
N PRO A 184 -15.19 9.62 20.61
CA PRO A 184 -14.75 9.77 21.99
C PRO A 184 -15.54 8.77 22.81
N SER A 185 -14.84 7.79 23.39
CA SER A 185 -15.42 6.93 24.40
C SER A 185 -15.95 7.87 25.47
N ALA A 186 -17.26 7.88 25.67
CA ALA A 186 -17.89 8.71 26.69
C ALA A 186 -17.28 8.28 28.03
N SER A 187 -16.28 9.03 28.48
CA SER A 187 -15.80 8.95 29.84
C SER A 187 -17.00 9.24 30.73
N SER A 188 -17.40 8.22 31.50
CA SER A 188 -18.34 8.34 32.59
C SER A 188 -17.80 9.36 33.59
N THR A 189 -18.16 10.62 33.38
CA THR A 189 -17.90 11.68 34.34
C THR A 189 -18.94 11.51 35.43
N ALA A 190 -18.55 10.82 36.50
CA ALA A 190 -19.24 10.89 37.77
C ALA A 190 -19.24 12.35 38.22
N SER A 191 -20.44 12.91 38.34
CA SER A 191 -20.72 14.26 38.80
C SER A 191 -20.03 14.55 40.13
N SER A 192 -19.25 15.62 40.19
CA SER A 192 -19.04 16.37 41.43
C SER A 192 -19.35 17.84 41.15
N THR A 193 -20.49 18.24 41.72
CA THR A 193 -21.02 19.59 41.76
C THR A 193 -20.09 20.50 42.53
N THR A 194 -19.66 21.63 41.96
CA THR A 194 -19.45 22.87 42.72
C THR A 194 -19.67 24.07 41.79
N SER A 195 -20.64 24.89 42.16
CA SER A 195 -21.05 26.15 41.53
C SER A 195 -20.44 27.35 42.25
N THR A 196 -19.84 28.29 41.51
CA THR A 196 -19.90 29.78 41.67
C THR A 196 -18.91 30.41 40.66
N THR A 197 -19.32 31.13 39.61
CA THR A 197 -19.84 32.53 39.48
C THR A 197 -18.73 33.58 39.20
N ASP A 198 -18.90 34.25 38.04
CA ASP A 198 -18.43 35.57 37.57
C ASP A 198 -16.93 35.86 37.26
N ALA A 199 -16.62 36.19 35.99
CA ALA A 199 -16.68 37.57 35.45
C ALA A 199 -15.82 37.76 34.15
N ALA A 200 -16.49 38.29 33.12
CA ALA A 200 -16.06 39.19 32.05
C ALA A 200 -14.64 39.13 31.42
N GLY A 201 -14.61 38.93 30.09
CA GLY A 201 -13.49 39.27 29.20
C GLY A 201 -13.92 39.28 27.72
N VAL A 202 -14.16 40.46 27.19
CA VAL A 202 -14.60 40.78 25.81
C VAL A 202 -13.48 40.50 24.79
N GLN A 203 -13.78 39.94 23.61
CA GLN A 203 -13.49 40.57 22.30
C GLN A 203 -13.94 39.72 21.09
N ASN A 204 -14.50 40.45 20.13
CA ASN A 204 -15.18 40.03 18.92
C ASN A 204 -14.27 39.34 17.90
N ALA A 205 -14.92 38.52 17.08
CA ALA A 205 -14.45 37.95 15.85
C ALA A 205 -14.06 39.03 14.81
N ALA A 206 -12.86 38.90 14.26
CA ALA A 206 -12.58 39.20 12.85
C ALA A 206 -11.25 38.55 12.44
N ASP A 207 -11.35 37.74 11.39
CA ASP A 207 -10.33 37.55 10.36
C ASP A 207 -9.07 36.74 10.70
N ARG A 208 -9.18 35.40 10.63
CA ARG A 208 -8.06 34.52 10.24
C ARG A 208 -8.55 33.39 9.34
N SER A 209 -8.05 33.43 8.11
CA SER A 209 -8.33 32.54 6.98
C SER A 209 -8.23 31.03 7.29
N PRO A 210 -9.03 30.17 6.64
CA PRO A 210 -9.08 28.74 6.95
C PRO A 210 -7.99 27.99 6.19
N MET A 211 -6.78 27.92 6.74
CA MET A 211 -5.79 26.91 6.28
C MET A 211 -4.90 26.32 7.37
N TYR A 212 -5.14 26.67 8.64
CA TYR A 212 -4.31 26.22 9.77
C TYR A 212 -5.17 25.71 10.95
N GLN A 213 -6.04 24.71 10.69
CA GLN A 213 -6.62 23.87 11.75
C GLN A 213 -6.79 22.39 11.34
N ALA A 214 -6.02 21.91 10.36
CA ALA A 214 -6.08 20.50 9.95
C ALA A 214 -5.08 19.58 10.68
N PHE A 215 -4.15 20.11 11.48
CA PHE A 215 -3.14 19.28 12.12
C PHE A 215 -2.79 19.79 13.52
N GLY A 216 -3.32 19.11 14.55
CA GLY A 216 -2.76 19.17 15.90
C GLY A 216 -1.32 18.65 15.93
N ASN A 217 -0.65 18.85 17.08
CA ASN A 217 0.81 18.81 17.33
C ASN A 217 1.60 17.51 16.96
N VAL A 218 1.05 16.59 16.17
CA VAL A 218 1.72 15.38 15.68
C VAL A 218 1.98 15.41 14.16
N GLY A 219 1.42 16.37 13.42
CA GLY A 219 1.58 16.48 11.96
C GLY A 219 2.91 17.09 11.50
N MET A 220 3.50 18.00 12.27
CA MET A 220 4.70 18.75 11.86
C MET A 220 5.99 17.91 11.80
N PRO A 221 6.27 16.96 12.73
CA PRO A 221 7.48 16.14 12.63
C PRO A 221 7.46 15.20 11.42
N LEU A 222 6.28 14.70 11.02
CA LEU A 222 6.14 13.74 9.92
C LEU A 222 6.22 14.40 8.54
N THR A 223 5.65 15.59 8.38
CA THR A 223 5.80 16.36 7.13
C THR A 223 7.22 16.84 6.94
N ILE A 224 7.89 17.28 8.02
CA ILE A 224 9.32 17.63 7.99
C ILE A 224 10.16 16.41 7.64
N LEU A 225 9.89 15.23 8.21
CA LEU A 225 10.63 14.01 7.88
C LEU A 225 10.45 13.58 6.42
N ALA A 226 9.22 13.61 5.88
CA ALA A 226 8.96 13.30 4.48
C ALA A 226 9.67 14.30 3.54
N LEU A 227 9.65 15.59 3.89
CA LEU A 227 10.28 16.64 3.10
C LEU A 227 11.81 16.56 3.15
N VAL A 228 12.40 16.21 4.30
CA VAL A 228 13.84 15.95 4.46
C VAL A 228 14.29 14.71 3.69
N VAL A 229 13.48 13.65 3.64
CA VAL A 229 13.78 12.45 2.84
C VAL A 229 13.75 12.78 1.35
N VAL A 230 12.76 13.55 0.88
CA VAL A 230 12.66 13.97 -0.53
C VAL A 230 13.82 14.91 -0.92
N LEU A 231 14.16 15.90 -0.09
CA LEU A 231 15.29 16.81 -0.34
C LEU A 231 16.64 16.09 -0.27
N GLY A 232 16.82 15.18 0.68
CA GLY A 232 18.02 14.35 0.80
C GLY A 232 18.21 13.45 -0.43
N PHE A 233 17.13 12.85 -0.94
CA PHE A 233 17.15 12.05 -2.15
C PHE A 233 17.46 12.90 -3.40
N GLY A 234 16.87 14.09 -3.51
CA GLY A 234 17.17 15.04 -4.59
C GLY A 234 18.64 15.46 -4.64
N LEU A 235 19.21 15.84 -3.50
CA LEU A 235 20.63 16.20 -3.38
C LEU A 235 21.57 15.04 -3.70
N MET A 236 21.20 13.81 -3.30
CA MET A 236 21.97 12.60 -3.61
C MET A 236 21.99 12.29 -5.11
N VAL A 237 20.86 12.46 -5.80
CA VAL A 237 20.76 12.28 -7.26
C VAL A 237 21.59 13.32 -8.00
N VAL A 238 21.55 14.59 -7.58
CA VAL A 238 22.37 15.67 -8.18
C VAL A 238 23.86 15.42 -7.95
N ARG A 239 24.29 15.02 -6.75
CA ARG A 239 25.70 14.66 -6.46
C ARG A 239 26.17 13.48 -7.30
N LYS A 240 25.35 12.42 -7.46
CA LYS A 240 25.70 11.27 -8.32
C LYS A 240 25.79 11.65 -9.79
N ARG A 241 24.92 12.52 -10.30
CA ARG A 241 24.99 13.03 -11.68
C ARG A 241 26.25 13.85 -11.93
N ARG A 242 26.61 14.76 -11.02
CA ARG A 242 27.84 15.56 -11.10
C ARG A 242 29.11 14.68 -11.02
N ALA A 243 29.13 13.68 -10.16
CA ALA A 243 30.26 12.74 -10.06
C ALA A 243 30.45 11.89 -11.33
N ARG A 244 29.36 11.45 -11.98
CA ARG A 244 29.42 10.72 -13.26
C ARG A 244 29.92 11.61 -14.40
N ALA A 245 29.44 12.85 -14.48
CA ALA A 245 29.92 13.81 -15.47
C ALA A 245 31.41 14.15 -15.30
N ALA A 246 31.89 14.28 -14.06
CA ALA A 246 33.31 14.50 -13.76
C ALA A 246 34.19 13.29 -14.15
N ARG A 247 33.71 12.06 -13.93
CA ARG A 247 34.42 10.83 -14.35
C ARG A 247 34.47 10.70 -15.88
N ALA A 248 33.38 11.00 -16.58
CA ALA A 248 33.36 10.99 -18.04
C ALA A 248 34.35 12.00 -18.65
N ARG A 249 34.46 13.20 -18.06
CA ARG A 249 35.43 14.22 -18.50
C ARG A 249 36.89 13.81 -18.27
N ARG A 250 37.19 13.11 -17.16
CA ARG A 250 38.55 12.60 -16.88
C ARG A 250 38.96 11.48 -17.83
N LEU A 251 38.04 10.58 -18.17
CA LEU A 251 38.29 9.51 -19.14
C LEU A 251 38.47 10.07 -20.55
N ALA A 252 37.69 11.08 -20.94
CA ALA A 252 37.86 11.76 -22.22
C ALA A 252 39.20 12.53 -22.31
N ALA A 253 39.67 13.15 -21.22
CA ALA A 253 40.96 13.82 -21.18
C ALA A 253 42.16 12.86 -21.23
N GLN A 254 42.01 11.64 -20.70
CA GLN A 254 43.05 10.60 -20.78
C GLN A 254 43.15 9.97 -22.17
N ALA A 255 42.03 9.90 -22.91
CA ALA A 255 42.00 9.38 -24.28
C ALA A 255 42.59 10.33 -25.34
N ASN A 256 42.76 11.63 -25.00
CA ASN A 256 43.29 12.64 -25.92
C ASN A 256 44.81 12.93 -25.72
N ASN A 257 45.46 12.28 -24.76
CA ASN A 257 46.87 12.49 -24.40
C ASN A 257 47.74 11.22 -24.59
N GLY A 258 47.27 10.22 -25.33
CA GLY A 258 48.02 9.02 -25.73
C GLY A 258 47.90 8.81 -27.22
#